data_AF-A0A7S0ZPJ8-F1
#
_entry.id   AF-A0A7S0ZPJ8-F1
#
_cell.length_a   1.000
_cell.length_b   1.000
_cell.length_c   1.000
_cell.angle_alpha   90.00
_cell.angle_beta   90.00
_cell.angle_gamma   90.00
#
_symmetry.space_group_name_H-M   'P 1'
#
loop_
_entity.id
_entity.type
_entity.pdbx_description
1 polymer ?
#
loop_
_entity_poly.entity_id
_entity_poly.type
_entity_poly.pdbx_seq_one_letter_code
_entity_poly.pdbx_strand_id
1 'polypeptide(L)'
;GALSSSWVASTWGLSDDWVCADVPVYLCYTFGAAMLRFLCPVHCGCRDARSAQFLIAPSFGCPWECSTSAEYKEESDGVSCTTSSAEEMQGIPKWLTFLENMRHAREELTNSNQSGLYEGFLTQG
;
A
#
# COMPACT_ATOMS: atom_id res chain seq x y z
N GLY A 1 -7.74 -18.71 7.31
CA GLY A 1 -6.73 -19.71 6.92
C GLY A 1 -6.87 -20.01 5.44
N ALA A 2 -7.43 -21.16 5.08
CA ALA A 2 -7.54 -21.60 3.67
C ALA A 2 -8.69 -20.95 2.86
N LEU A 3 -9.80 -20.61 3.51
CA LEU A 3 -10.94 -19.99 2.81
C LEU A 3 -10.65 -18.55 2.35
N SER A 4 -9.80 -17.83 3.09
CA SER A 4 -9.40 -16.46 2.74
C SER A 4 -8.42 -16.44 1.56
N SER A 5 -7.54 -17.43 1.40
CA SER A 5 -6.56 -17.45 0.32
C SER A 5 -7.17 -17.83 -1.04
N SER A 6 -8.14 -18.76 -1.07
CA SER A 6 -8.84 -19.17 -2.30
C SER A 6 -9.76 -18.06 -2.85
N TRP A 7 -10.47 -17.34 -1.97
CA TRP A 7 -11.26 -16.19 -2.40
C TRP A 7 -10.38 -15.06 -2.94
N VAL A 8 -9.24 -14.78 -2.29
CA VAL A 8 -8.26 -13.80 -2.78
C VAL A 8 -7.71 -14.20 -4.15
N ALA A 9 -7.33 -15.47 -4.33
CA ALA A 9 -6.80 -15.95 -5.60
C ALA A 9 -7.80 -15.75 -6.74
N SER A 10 -9.04 -16.18 -6.56
CA SER A 10 -10.10 -16.02 -7.57
C SER A 10 -10.47 -14.56 -7.85
N THR A 11 -10.50 -13.70 -6.83
CA THR A 11 -10.82 -12.27 -6.98
C THR A 11 -9.79 -11.54 -7.84
N TRP A 12 -8.51 -11.93 -7.71
CA TRP A 12 -7.38 -11.23 -8.34
C TRP A 12 -6.71 -12.02 -9.47
N GLY A 13 -7.29 -13.15 -9.88
CA GLY A 13 -6.78 -13.98 -10.96
C GLY A 13 -5.44 -14.65 -10.67
N LEU A 14 -5.14 -14.96 -9.40
CA LEU A 14 -3.95 -15.71 -9.01
C LEU A 14 -4.20 -17.22 -9.09
N SER A 15 -3.13 -18.03 -9.15
CA SER A 15 -3.25 -19.49 -9.10
C SER A 15 -3.71 -19.98 -7.72
N ASP A 16 -4.16 -21.23 -7.61
CA ASP A 16 -4.58 -21.82 -6.34
C ASP A 16 -3.40 -22.01 -5.35
N ASP A 17 -2.17 -22.08 -5.86
CA ASP A 17 -0.92 -22.26 -5.15
C ASP A 17 -0.07 -20.99 -5.07
N TRP A 18 -0.69 -19.83 -5.29
CA TRP A 18 0.01 -18.54 -5.31
C TRP A 18 0.78 -18.27 -4.01
N VAL A 19 1.93 -17.63 -4.17
CA VAL A 19 2.71 -17.05 -3.08
C VAL A 19 2.78 -15.53 -3.25
N CYS A 20 3.21 -14.82 -2.20
CA CYS A 20 3.27 -13.36 -2.25
C CYS A 20 4.09 -12.80 -3.43
N ALA A 21 5.11 -13.53 -3.89
CA ALA A 21 5.91 -13.14 -5.04
C ALA A 21 5.12 -13.13 -6.37
N ASP A 22 4.03 -13.90 -6.47
CA ASP A 22 3.17 -13.95 -7.65
C ASP A 22 2.20 -12.78 -7.73
N VAL A 23 2.00 -12.05 -6.62
CA VAL A 23 1.09 -10.90 -6.56
C VAL A 23 1.70 -9.75 -7.36
N PRO A 24 1.05 -9.30 -8.44
CA PRO A 24 1.49 -8.10 -9.15
C PRO A 24 1.55 -6.91 -8.19
N VAL A 25 2.67 -6.18 -8.20
CA VAL A 25 2.91 -5.06 -7.28
C VAL A 25 1.78 -4.03 -7.32
N TYR A 26 1.10 -3.89 -8.45
CA TYR A 26 -0.01 -2.94 -8.56
C TYR A 26 -1.22 -3.25 -7.68
N LEU A 27 -1.46 -4.54 -7.40
CA LEU A 27 -2.51 -4.93 -6.47
C LEU A 27 -2.20 -4.50 -5.04
N CYS A 28 -0.93 -4.29 -4.69
CA CYS A 28 -0.58 -3.79 -3.37
C CYS A 28 -1.11 -2.38 -3.13
N TYR A 29 -1.34 -1.54 -4.15
CA TYR A 29 -1.88 -0.19 -4.00
C TYR A 29 -3.34 -0.03 -4.47
N THR A 30 -3.99 -1.09 -4.91
CA THR A 30 -5.44 -1.10 -5.20
C THR A 30 -6.25 -1.02 -3.90
N PHE A 31 -7.22 -0.10 -3.83
CA PHE A 31 -8.01 0.09 -2.59
C PHE A 31 -8.73 -1.18 -2.14
N GLY A 32 -9.34 -1.92 -3.07
CA GLY A 32 -10.08 -3.16 -2.79
C GLY A 32 -9.22 -4.36 -2.37
N ALA A 33 -7.89 -4.27 -2.48
CA ALA A 33 -6.96 -5.37 -2.25
C ALA A 33 -6.45 -5.46 -0.78
N ALA A 34 -7.25 -5.00 0.19
CA ALA A 34 -6.84 -4.97 1.60
C ALA A 34 -6.45 -6.37 2.14
N MET A 35 -7.19 -7.41 1.73
CA MET A 35 -6.86 -8.78 2.13
C MET A 35 -5.53 -9.27 1.55
N LEU A 36 -5.14 -8.83 0.35
CA LEU A 36 -3.82 -9.13 -0.22
C LEU A 36 -2.70 -8.50 0.61
N ARG A 37 -2.85 -7.23 1.00
CA ARG A 37 -1.89 -6.56 1.89
C ARG A 37 -1.78 -7.26 3.25
N PHE A 38 -2.90 -7.77 3.77
CA PHE A 38 -2.90 -8.51 5.03
C PHE A 38 -2.17 -9.85 4.94
N LEU A 39 -2.35 -10.57 3.83
CA LEU A 39 -1.70 -11.86 3.60
C LEU A 39 -0.23 -11.71 3.20
N CYS A 40 0.12 -10.63 2.50
CA CYS A 40 1.45 -10.37 1.94
C CYS A 40 2.03 -9.01 2.37
N PRO A 41 2.13 -8.74 3.69
CA PRO A 41 2.46 -7.41 4.18
C PRO A 41 3.87 -6.98 3.82
N VAL A 42 4.84 -7.90 3.82
CA VAL A 42 6.24 -7.58 3.47
C VAL A 42 6.38 -7.28 1.99
N HIS A 43 5.79 -8.12 1.12
CA HIS A 43 5.80 -7.91 -0.33
C HIS A 43 5.13 -6.58 -0.73
N CYS A 44 4.01 -6.25 -0.07
CA CYS A 44 3.30 -4.99 -0.29
C CYS A 44 3.89 -3.79 0.47
N GLY A 45 5.05 -3.94 1.12
CA GLY A 45 5.78 -2.83 1.74
C GLY A 45 5.28 -2.37 3.11
N CYS A 46 4.33 -3.05 3.75
CA CYS A 46 3.77 -2.64 5.05
C CYS A 46 4.81 -2.55 6.17
N ARG A 47 5.93 -3.28 6.06
CA ARG A 47 7.03 -3.31 7.05
C ARG A 47 8.18 -2.35 6.74
N ASP A 48 8.15 -1.68 5.58
CA ASP A 48 9.16 -0.69 5.16
C ASP A 48 8.57 0.72 5.37
N ALA A 49 9.15 1.46 6.31
CA ALA A 49 8.67 2.79 6.68
C ALA A 49 8.88 3.84 5.58
N ARG A 50 9.76 3.54 4.62
CA ARG A 50 10.09 4.36 3.46
C ARG A 50 9.48 3.79 2.18
N SER A 51 8.59 2.81 2.26
CA SER A 51 7.97 2.21 1.08
C SER A 51 7.09 3.23 0.34
N ALA A 52 6.84 2.96 -0.94
CA ALA A 52 5.90 3.74 -1.75
C ALA A 52 4.42 3.38 -1.47
N GLN A 53 4.16 2.56 -0.44
CA GLN A 53 2.83 2.10 -0.09
C GLN A 53 2.08 3.18 0.69
N PHE A 54 1.08 3.80 0.08
CA PHE A 54 0.25 4.80 0.76
C PHE A 54 -0.89 4.17 1.59
N LEU A 55 -1.27 2.92 1.30
CA LEU A 55 -2.28 2.16 2.03
C LEU A 55 -1.70 1.36 3.21
N ILE A 56 -0.83 2.01 3.99
CA ILE A 56 -0.02 1.35 5.05
C ILE A 56 -0.75 1.17 6.39
N ALA A 57 -1.96 1.74 6.54
CA ALA A 57 -2.72 1.64 7.78
C ALA A 57 -3.48 0.30 7.90
N PRO A 58 -3.77 -0.17 9.13
CA PRO A 58 -4.58 -1.38 9.36
C PRO A 58 -5.97 -1.35 8.76
N SER A 59 -6.60 -0.17 8.67
CA SER A 59 -7.88 0.00 7.95
C SER A 59 -7.80 -0.36 6.47
N PHE A 60 -6.59 -0.39 5.90
CA PHE A 60 -6.34 -0.75 4.51
C PHE A 60 -5.67 -2.11 4.34
N GLY A 61 -5.50 -2.89 5.41
CA GLY A 61 -5.04 -4.27 5.35
C GLY A 61 -3.60 -4.51 5.80
N CYS A 62 -2.80 -3.48 6.11
CA CYS A 62 -1.48 -3.70 6.70
C CYS A 62 -1.59 -4.06 8.20
N PRO A 63 -1.06 -5.21 8.68
CA PRO A 63 -1.13 -5.58 10.09
C PRO A 63 -0.41 -4.57 11.02
N TRP A 64 -0.94 -4.35 12.22
CA TRP A 64 -0.35 -3.47 13.25
C TRP A 64 1.07 -3.90 13.66
N GLU A 65 1.37 -5.19 13.53
CA GLU A 65 2.66 -5.79 13.81
C GLU A 65 3.76 -5.24 12.88
N CYS A 66 3.40 -4.78 11.67
CA CYS A 66 4.37 -4.26 10.71
C CYS A 66 4.98 -2.93 11.20
N SER A 67 4.13 -2.00 11.67
CA SER A 67 4.58 -0.69 12.17
C SER A 67 5.20 -0.74 13.57
N THR A 68 5.02 -1.86 14.29
CA THR A 68 5.64 -2.07 15.60
C THR A 68 6.92 -2.90 15.55
N SER A 69 7.28 -3.43 14.38
CA SER A 69 8.52 -4.19 14.15
C SER A 69 9.78 -3.35 14.38
N ALA A 70 10.89 -4.01 14.69
CA ALA A 70 12.16 -3.34 14.96
C ALA A 70 12.71 -2.66 13.70
N GLU A 71 12.59 -3.32 12.55
CA GLU A 71 13.06 -2.84 11.25
C GLU A 71 12.33 -1.57 10.84
N TYR A 72 10.99 -1.55 11.00
CA TYR A 72 10.19 -0.36 10.70
C TYR A 72 10.60 0.84 11.58
N LYS A 73 10.85 0.60 12.87
CA LYS A 73 11.27 1.64 13.81
C LYS A 73 12.67 2.16 13.48
N GLU A 74 13.62 1.27 13.22
CA GLU A 74 14.99 1.65 12.83
C GLU A 74 15.00 2.49 11.54
N GLU A 75 14.23 2.09 10.53
CA GLU A 75 14.12 2.85 9.28
C GLU A 75 13.49 4.23 9.49
N SER A 76 12.45 4.28 10.32
CA SER A 76 11.72 5.50 10.71
C SER A 76 12.60 6.46 11.49
N ASP A 77 13.36 5.97 12.46
CA ASP A 77 14.30 6.75 13.28
C ASP A 77 15.44 7.34 12.43
N GLY A 78 15.79 6.67 11.33
CA GLY A 78 16.76 7.18 10.36
C GLY A 78 16.21 8.23 9.38
N VAL A 79 14.92 8.59 9.43
CA VAL A 79 14.32 9.58 8.52
C VAL A 79 14.61 10.99 9.06
N SER A 80 15.12 11.87 8.18
CA SER A 80 15.33 13.27 8.56
C SER A 80 13.99 13.99 8.77
N CYS A 81 13.89 14.78 9.84
CA CYS A 81 12.76 15.70 10.06
C CYS A 81 12.85 16.98 9.22
N THR A 82 13.80 17.08 8.30
CA THR A 82 13.92 18.21 7.38
C THR A 82 13.13 17.93 6.10
N THR A 83 12.28 18.89 5.71
CA THR A 83 11.58 18.83 4.43
C THR A 83 12.58 18.99 3.28
N SER A 84 12.72 17.95 2.45
CA SER A 84 13.46 18.04 1.19
C SER A 84 12.77 19.00 0.22
N SER A 85 13.54 19.67 -0.63
CA SER A 85 13.00 20.49 -1.72
C SER A 85 12.23 19.64 -2.74
N ALA A 86 11.36 20.27 -3.53
CA ALA A 86 10.61 19.58 -4.56
C ALA A 86 11.54 18.97 -5.63
N GLU A 87 12.62 19.68 -5.96
CA GLU A 87 13.65 19.25 -6.91
C GLU A 87 14.39 18.00 -6.41
N GLU A 88 14.75 17.96 -5.12
CA GLU A 88 15.37 16.77 -4.52
C GLU A 88 14.41 15.58 -4.52
N MET A 89 13.13 15.80 -4.19
CA MET A 89 12.13 14.72 -4.17
C MET A 89 11.90 14.10 -5.54
N GLN A 90 11.96 14.88 -6.63
CA GLN A 90 11.83 14.37 -8.00
C GLN A 90 12.92 13.35 -8.36
N GLY A 91 14.09 13.40 -7.71
CA GLY A 91 15.18 12.45 -7.90
C GLY A 91 15.03 11.14 -7.11
N ILE A 92 14.02 11.01 -6.24
CA ILE A 92 13.86 9.85 -5.35
C ILE A 92 12.91 8.83 -6.01
N PRO A 93 13.38 7.63 -6.43
CA PRO A 93 12.53 6.67 -7.14
C PRO A 93 11.29 6.23 -6.36
N LYS A 94 11.42 5.99 -5.04
CA LYS A 94 10.28 5.60 -4.19
C LYS A 94 9.21 6.70 -4.12
N TRP A 95 9.60 7.98 -4.20
CA TRP A 95 8.65 9.10 -4.25
C TRP A 95 7.86 9.10 -5.56
N LEU A 96 8.53 8.87 -6.69
CA LEU A 96 7.87 8.76 -7.98
C LEU A 96 6.88 7.59 -8.03
N THR A 97 7.27 6.44 -7.45
CA THR A 97 6.36 5.29 -7.30
C THR A 97 5.17 5.63 -6.41
N PHE A 98 5.38 6.33 -5.29
CA PHE A 98 4.30 6.76 -4.40
C PHE A 98 3.28 7.64 -5.16
N LEU A 99 3.77 8.61 -5.94
CA LEU A 99 2.91 9.48 -6.74
C LEU A 99 2.11 8.69 -7.78
N GLU A 100 2.71 7.68 -8.40
CA GLU A 100 2.02 6.82 -9.36
C GLU A 100 0.94 5.97 -8.71
N ASN A 101 1.25 5.38 -7.55
CA ASN A 101 0.28 4.61 -6.76
C ASN A 101 -0.94 5.47 -6.38
N MET A 102 -0.69 6.74 -5.98
CA MET A 102 -1.74 7.71 -5.67
C MET A 102 -2.59 8.07 -6.89
N ARG A 103 -2.00 8.17 -8.09
CA ARG A 103 -2.75 8.43 -9.33
C ARG A 103 -3.66 7.27 -9.68
N HIS A 104 -3.15 6.04 -9.65
CA HIS A 104 -3.96 4.84 -9.89
C HIS A 104 -5.12 4.73 -8.90
N ALA A 105 -4.85 4.94 -7.62
CA ALA A 105 -5.87 4.89 -6.60
C ALA A 105 -6.97 5.96 -6.80
N ARG A 106 -6.59 7.17 -7.22
CA ARG A 106 -7.54 8.23 -7.58
C ARG A 106 -8.43 7.79 -8.75
N GLU A 107 -7.86 7.17 -9.77
CA GLU A 107 -8.61 6.67 -10.93
C GLU A 107 -9.60 5.58 -10.54
N GLU A 108 -9.20 4.62 -9.70
CA GLU A 108 -10.08 3.58 -9.15
C GLU A 108 -11.29 4.20 -8.42
N LEU A 109 -11.05 5.18 -7.54
CA LEU A 109 -12.10 5.84 -6.77
C LEU A 109 -13.02 6.70 -7.65
N THR A 110 -12.47 7.34 -8.67
CA THR A 110 -13.25 8.16 -9.61
C THR A 110 -14.16 7.28 -10.49
N ASN A 111 -13.64 6.14 -10.95
CA ASN A 111 -14.35 5.25 -11.87
C ASN A 111 -15.39 4.35 -11.18
N SER A 112 -15.30 4.17 -9.86
CA SER A 112 -16.13 3.20 -9.12
C SER A 112 -17.49 3.73 -8.65
N ASN A 113 -17.92 4.94 -9.05
CA ASN A 113 -19.08 5.63 -8.42
C ASN A 113 -18.93 5.76 -6.89
N GLN A 114 -17.72 5.61 -6.34
CA GLN A 114 -17.39 5.76 -4.92
C GLN A 114 -16.86 7.17 -4.59
N SER A 115 -17.30 8.19 -5.35
CA SER A 115 -16.88 9.59 -5.18
C SER A 115 -17.08 10.11 -3.75
N GLY A 116 -18.10 9.63 -3.04
CA GLY A 116 -18.38 10.03 -1.66
C GLY A 116 -17.33 9.61 -0.63
N LEU A 117 -16.53 8.57 -0.89
CA LEU A 117 -15.45 8.14 0.01
C LEU A 117 -14.18 8.99 -0.17
N TYR A 118 -13.94 9.53 -1.36
CA TYR A 118 -12.77 10.35 -1.67
C TYR A 118 -12.89 11.77 -1.12
N GLU A 119 -14.06 12.40 -1.21
CA GLU A 119 -14.29 13.75 -0.64
C GLU A 119 -14.13 13.78 0.88
N GLY A 120 -14.52 12.71 1.58
CA GLY A 120 -14.32 12.60 3.03
C GLY A 120 -12.85 12.44 3.45
N PHE A 121 -11.98 11.95 2.54
CA PHE A 121 -10.56 11.74 2.80
C PHE A 121 -9.75 13.02 2.58
N LEU A 122 -10.08 13.82 1.56
CA LEU A 122 -9.37 15.07 1.26
C LEU A 122 -9.76 16.25 2.17
N THR A 123 -10.91 16.19 2.85
CA THR A 123 -11.42 17.28 3.69
C THR A 123 -11.02 17.17 5.17
N GLN A 124 -10.30 16.12 5.56
CA GLN A 124 -9.82 15.90 6.93
C GLN A 124 -8.30 16.13 7.09
N GLY A 125 -7.66 16.81 6.12
CA GLY A 125 -6.26 17.25 6.19
C GLY A 125 -6.14 18.70 6.63
#